data_AF-A0A349X1F5-F1
#
_entry.id   AF-A0A349X1F5-F1
#
_cell.length_a   1.000
_cell.length_b   1.000
_cell.length_c   1.000
_cell.angle_alpha   90.00
_cell.angle_beta   90.00
_cell.angle_gamma   90.00
#
_symmetry.space_group_name_H-M   'P 1'
#
loop_
_entity.id
_entity.type
_entity.pdbx_description
1 polymer ?
#
loop_
_entity_poly.entity_id
_entity_poly.type
_entity_poly.pdbx_seq_one_letter_code
_entity_poly.pdbx_strand_id
1 'polypeptide(L)'
;MDSSNNTQQACPLCLRSVALIFHQLIPRKMHRRAHFKKNYTKEELNEGVYICRLCHRALHKQFDEMALAKSMNTVELVRADESIIKLREEGFTIDRHRTKTLMRKLDLKVTQRLAYKVTTKRKHSDRVVDNLLNQNFNPVGPNQVLAGDMTYLKTGEGWMYLDIVMNLYSRRIIGWEIYKRMTTGLVELALLRVIKFRRPKRGAVFHSDRGSQCTSLRFRKLLTKKGVRPSMGNCWCVLGQCGR
;
A
#
# COMPACT_ATOMS: atom_id res chain seq x y z
N MET A 1 9.94 17.00 46.68
CA MET A 1 11.40 16.85 46.53
C MET A 1 11.60 15.37 46.23
N ASP A 2 11.84 14.90 45.00
CA ASP A 2 12.73 15.44 43.98
C ASP A 2 12.14 15.46 42.57
N SER A 3 12.07 16.67 42.05
CA SER A 3 12.09 16.96 40.61
C SER A 3 13.57 17.06 40.23
N SER A 4 14.18 16.00 39.70
CA SER A 4 15.40 16.01 38.84
C SER A 4 16.01 14.62 38.73
N ASN A 5 15.85 13.98 37.57
CA ASN A 5 16.91 13.27 36.84
C ASN A 5 16.28 12.49 35.67
N ASN A 6 15.82 13.24 34.66
CA ASN A 6 15.60 12.66 33.33
C ASN A 6 16.96 12.52 32.62
N THR A 7 17.92 11.86 33.26
CA THR A 7 19.15 11.39 32.61
C THR A 7 18.72 10.31 31.64
N GLN A 8 18.74 10.63 30.34
CA GLN A 8 18.55 9.65 29.29
C GLN A 8 19.65 8.59 29.43
N GLN A 9 19.28 7.40 29.85
CA GLN A 9 20.20 6.28 30.03
C GLN A 9 20.04 5.31 28.85
N ALA A 10 21.13 4.67 28.46
CA ALA A 10 21.09 3.68 27.39
C ALA A 10 20.31 2.45 27.86
N CYS A 11 19.24 2.10 27.13
CA CYS A 11 18.46 0.92 27.43
C CYS A 11 19.33 -0.34 27.27
N PRO A 12 19.44 -1.24 28.27
CA PRO A 12 20.29 -2.43 28.18
C PRO A 12 19.84 -3.42 27.11
N LEU A 13 18.60 -3.29 26.61
CA LEU A 13 18.03 -4.16 25.58
C LEU A 13 18.10 -3.59 24.17
N CYS A 14 18.12 -2.27 23.95
CA CYS A 14 18.20 -1.70 22.59
C CYS A 14 19.23 -0.59 22.42
N LEU A 15 20.01 -0.30 23.47
CA LEU A 15 21.09 0.68 23.53
C LEU A 15 20.69 2.14 23.25
N ARG A 16 19.40 2.43 23.02
CA ARG A 16 18.90 3.79 22.86
C ARG A 16 18.94 4.56 24.18
N SER A 17 19.47 5.79 24.14
CA SER A 17 19.44 6.73 25.27
C SER A 17 18.07 7.37 25.39
N VAL A 18 17.26 6.88 26.34
CA VAL A 18 15.87 7.32 26.56
C VAL A 18 15.49 7.18 28.03
N ALA A 19 14.33 7.71 28.42
CA ALA A 19 13.76 7.43 29.72
C ALA A 19 13.47 5.92 29.86
N LEU A 20 13.92 5.34 30.98
CA LEU A 20 13.74 3.93 31.30
C LEU A 20 12.59 3.75 32.30
N ILE A 21 11.94 2.60 32.21
CA ILE A 21 10.93 2.14 33.18
C ILE A 21 11.39 0.81 33.77
N PHE A 22 11.03 0.55 35.02
CA PHE A 22 11.32 -0.71 35.67
C PHE A 22 10.45 -1.83 35.10
N HIS A 23 11.08 -2.91 34.66
CA HIS A 23 10.43 -4.16 34.26
C HIS A 23 10.83 -5.26 35.24
N GLN A 24 9.85 -5.90 35.86
CA GLN A 24 10.10 -6.98 36.80
C GLN A 24 10.30 -8.30 36.05
N LEU A 25 11.43 -8.97 36.29
CA LEU A 25 11.84 -10.17 35.54
C LEU A 25 10.92 -11.36 35.81
N ILE A 26 10.47 -11.52 37.06
CA ILE A 26 9.41 -12.46 37.44
C ILE A 26 8.14 -11.65 37.70
N PRO A 27 7.15 -11.66 36.79
CA PRO A 27 5.97 -10.82 36.94
C PRO A 27 5.20 -11.09 38.23
N ARG A 28 4.68 -10.03 38.88
CA ARG A 28 3.96 -10.13 40.18
C ARG A 28 2.82 -11.15 40.18
N LYS A 29 2.15 -11.34 39.05
CA LYS A 29 1.08 -12.33 38.89
C LYS A 29 1.56 -13.76 39.15
N MET A 30 2.86 -14.04 39.00
CA MET A 30 3.48 -15.35 39.22
C MET A 30 3.86 -15.60 40.68
N HIS A 31 4.10 -14.55 41.47
CA HIS A 31 4.57 -14.64 42.88
C HIS A 31 3.62 -15.46 43.77
N ARG A 32 2.32 -15.43 43.48
CA ARG A 32 1.33 -16.18 44.26
C ARG A 32 1.34 -17.69 44.03
N ARG A 33 1.97 -18.17 42.95
CA ARG A 33 1.96 -19.60 42.58
C ARG A 33 2.97 -20.39 43.42
N ALA A 34 2.59 -21.61 43.83
CA ALA A 34 3.36 -22.44 44.76
C ALA A 34 4.83 -22.66 44.34
N HIS A 35 5.07 -22.94 43.05
CA HIS A 35 6.43 -23.11 42.51
C HIS A 35 7.32 -21.89 42.79
N PHE A 36 6.83 -20.69 42.51
CA PHE A 36 7.62 -19.46 42.67
C PHE A 36 7.81 -19.07 44.13
N LYS A 37 6.85 -19.36 45.01
CA LYS A 37 7.02 -19.18 46.46
C LYS A 37 8.05 -20.11 47.07
N LYS A 38 8.19 -21.33 46.53
CA LYS A 38 9.09 -22.36 47.06
C LYS A 38 10.53 -22.15 46.61
N ASN A 39 10.71 -21.71 45.36
CA ASN A 39 12.01 -21.76 44.69
C ASN A 39 12.70 -20.38 44.58
N TYR A 40 12.06 -19.30 45.01
CA TYR A 40 12.61 -17.94 44.94
C TYR A 40 12.34 -17.19 46.23
N THR A 41 13.34 -16.42 46.68
CA THR A 41 13.24 -15.47 47.78
C THR A 41 12.41 -14.25 47.40
N LYS A 42 12.02 -13.45 48.40
CA LYS A 42 11.23 -12.23 48.16
C LYS A 42 12.06 -11.21 47.38
N GLU A 43 13.36 -11.18 47.62
CA GLU A 43 14.33 -10.32 46.96
C GLU A 43 14.43 -10.70 45.48
N GLU A 44 14.68 -11.97 45.16
CA GLU A 44 14.76 -12.49 43.79
C GLU A 44 13.44 -12.27 43.01
N LEU A 45 12.29 -12.46 43.66
CA LEU A 45 10.99 -12.20 43.03
C LEU A 45 10.79 -10.73 42.66
N ASN A 46 11.44 -9.80 43.36
CA ASN A 46 11.35 -8.36 43.11
C ASN A 46 12.48 -7.82 42.23
N GLU A 47 13.38 -8.67 41.76
CA GLU A 47 14.39 -8.28 40.77
C GLU A 47 13.77 -7.83 39.45
N GLY A 48 14.47 -6.91 38.80
CA GLY A 48 14.03 -6.32 37.57
C GLY A 48 15.13 -5.53 36.88
N VAL A 49 14.78 -5.02 35.71
CA VAL A 49 15.68 -4.31 34.83
C VAL A 49 15.02 -3.01 34.37
N TYR A 50 15.80 -1.92 34.37
CA TYR A 50 15.36 -0.66 33.79
C TYR A 50 15.52 -0.73 32.26
N ILE A 51 14.41 -0.67 31.54
CA ILE A 51 14.35 -0.76 30.07
C ILE A 51 13.45 0.31 29.49
N CYS A 52 13.65 0.66 28.23
CA CYS A 52 12.76 1.63 27.58
C CYS A 52 11.34 1.05 27.41
N ARG A 53 10.34 1.95 27.36
CA ARG A 53 8.91 1.58 27.19
C ARG A 53 8.64 0.68 25.99
N LEU A 54 9.42 0.81 24.92
CA LEU A 54 9.28 -0.01 23.72
C LEU A 54 9.76 -1.45 23.95
N CYS A 55 10.91 -1.63 24.59
CA CYS A 55 11.40 -2.97 24.96
C CYS A 55 10.46 -3.65 25.95
N HIS A 56 9.93 -2.91 26.93
CA HIS A 56 8.92 -3.45 27.85
C HIS A 56 7.68 -3.95 27.10
N ARG A 57 7.15 -3.17 26.15
CA ARG A 57 5.99 -3.60 25.34
C ARG A 57 6.30 -4.81 24.47
N ALA A 58 7.50 -4.88 23.91
CA ALA A 58 7.91 -6.01 23.07
C ALA A 58 7.95 -7.32 23.88
N LEU A 59 8.50 -7.29 25.10
CA LEU A 59 8.53 -8.45 26.00
C LEU A 59 7.14 -9.03 26.23
N HIS A 60 6.19 -8.20 26.66
CA HIS A 60 4.81 -8.65 26.92
C HIS A 60 3.97 -8.89 25.66
N LYS A 61 4.46 -8.51 24.48
CA LYS A 61 3.83 -8.87 23.20
C LYS A 61 4.27 -10.28 22.77
N GLN A 62 5.53 -10.61 23.03
CA GLN A 62 6.15 -11.85 22.57
C GLN A 62 5.97 -13.00 23.57
N PHE A 63 6.00 -12.68 24.87
CA PHE A 63 5.97 -13.66 25.96
C PHE A 63 4.81 -13.34 26.90
N ASP A 64 4.06 -14.37 27.27
CA ASP A 64 3.12 -14.26 28.37
C ASP A 64 3.86 -14.25 29.72
N GLU A 65 3.11 -14.01 30.80
CA GLU A 65 3.65 -13.89 32.15
C GLU A 65 4.36 -15.16 32.65
N MET A 66 3.94 -16.34 32.18
CA MET A 66 4.51 -17.62 32.58
C MET A 66 5.80 -17.90 31.81
N ALA A 67 5.81 -17.64 30.51
CA ALA A 67 6.99 -17.72 29.67
C ALA A 67 8.08 -16.77 30.21
N LEU A 68 7.73 -15.52 30.51
CA LEU A 68 8.68 -14.58 31.13
C LEU A 68 9.29 -15.15 32.42
N ALA A 69 8.45 -15.66 33.33
CA ALA A 69 8.92 -16.15 34.62
C ALA A 69 9.74 -17.45 34.56
N LYS A 70 9.55 -18.28 33.52
CA LYS A 70 10.25 -19.57 33.40
C LYS A 70 11.50 -19.51 32.53
N SER A 71 11.47 -18.77 31.43
CA SER A 71 12.53 -18.77 30.43
C SER A 71 13.27 -17.43 30.30
N MET A 72 12.72 -16.35 30.86
CA MET A 72 13.25 -14.98 30.68
C MET A 72 13.38 -14.23 32.02
N ASN A 73 13.76 -14.94 33.09
CA ASN A 73 13.77 -14.42 34.46
C ASN A 73 15.09 -13.74 34.88
N THR A 74 16.06 -13.61 33.98
CA THR A 74 17.30 -12.84 34.20
C THR A 74 17.58 -11.89 33.03
N VAL A 75 18.41 -10.87 33.26
CA VAL A 75 18.76 -9.88 32.22
C VAL A 75 19.56 -10.54 31.09
N GLU A 76 20.42 -11.50 31.42
CA GLU A 76 21.25 -12.25 30.49
C GLU A 76 20.39 -13.08 29.54
N LEU A 77 19.38 -13.79 30.08
CA LEU A 77 18.43 -14.58 29.28
C LEU A 77 17.60 -13.68 28.36
N VAL A 78 17.11 -12.55 28.90
CA VAL A 78 16.39 -11.55 28.10
C VAL A 78 17.25 -10.95 26.99
N ARG A 79 18.57 -10.79 27.21
CA ARG A 79 19.50 -10.28 26.20
C ARG A 79 19.92 -11.33 25.18
N ALA A 80 19.95 -12.61 25.56
CA ALA A 80 20.39 -13.73 24.73
C ALA A 80 19.30 -14.23 23.78
N ASP A 81 18.03 -13.93 24.05
CA ASP A 81 16.92 -14.37 23.21
C ASP A 81 16.92 -13.68 21.84
N GLU A 82 17.04 -14.47 20.78
CA GLU A 82 17.12 -14.01 19.40
C GLU A 82 15.87 -13.23 18.96
N SER A 83 14.69 -13.50 19.52
CA SER A 83 13.46 -12.77 19.18
C SER A 83 13.48 -11.34 19.73
N ILE A 84 14.22 -11.11 20.82
CA ILE A 84 14.48 -9.79 21.39
C ILE A 84 15.64 -9.09 20.65
N ILE A 85 16.66 -9.84 20.22
CA ILE A 85 17.78 -9.34 19.41
C ILE A 85 17.32 -8.92 18.00
N LYS A 86 16.36 -9.61 17.37
CA LYS A 86 15.81 -9.20 16.06
C LYS A 86 15.12 -7.83 16.07
N LEU A 87 14.78 -7.30 17.24
CA LEU A 87 14.33 -5.90 17.40
C LEU A 87 15.50 -4.89 17.42
N ARG A 88 16.75 -5.35 17.58
CA ARG A 88 17.98 -4.55 17.50
C ARG A 88 18.45 -4.33 16.06
N GLU A 89 18.22 -5.27 15.14
CA GLU A 89 18.83 -5.22 13.81
C GLU A 89 18.08 -4.36 12.78
N GLU A 90 16.80 -4.05 12.99
CA GLU A 90 16.06 -3.12 12.10
C GLU A 90 15.44 -1.91 12.82
N GLY A 91 15.77 -1.70 14.10
CA GLY A 91 15.84 -0.40 14.79
C GLY A 91 14.62 0.55 14.84
N PHE A 92 13.50 0.26 14.19
CA PHE A 92 12.44 1.26 13.99
C PHE A 92 11.03 0.73 14.30
N THR A 93 10.51 1.10 15.46
CA THR A 93 9.06 1.07 15.71
C THR A 93 8.47 2.43 15.33
N ILE A 94 8.25 2.61 14.02
CA ILE A 94 7.68 3.84 13.46
C ILE A 94 6.22 3.56 13.10
N ASP A 95 5.29 4.32 13.67
CA ASP A 95 3.89 4.29 13.24
C ASP A 95 3.71 4.99 11.88
N ARG A 96 2.58 4.73 11.19
CA ARG A 96 2.30 5.28 9.85
C ARG A 96 2.43 6.81 9.77
N HIS A 97 2.10 7.54 10.84
CA HIS A 97 2.19 9.00 10.88
C HIS A 97 3.64 9.47 11.04
N ARG A 98 4.43 8.76 11.86
CA ARG A 98 5.85 9.04 12.03
C ARG A 98 6.63 8.72 10.75
N THR A 99 6.29 7.66 10.02
CA THR A 99 6.87 7.36 8.69
C THR A 99 6.61 8.51 7.73
N LYS A 100 5.35 8.95 7.60
CA LYS A 100 4.98 10.05 6.70
C LYS A 100 5.67 11.37 7.05
N THR A 101 5.97 11.60 8.32
CA THR A 101 6.65 12.81 8.78
C THR A 101 8.14 12.77 8.48
N LEU A 102 8.79 11.62 8.70
CA LEU A 102 10.20 11.43 8.35
C LEU A 102 10.41 11.51 6.84
N MET A 103 9.54 10.87 6.05
CA MET A 103 9.59 10.96 4.60
C MET A 103 9.50 12.40 4.09
N ARG A 104 8.62 13.23 4.66
CA ARG A 104 8.51 14.66 4.30
C ARG A 104 9.77 15.47 4.68
N LYS A 105 10.37 15.21 5.85
CA LYS A 105 11.58 15.91 6.29
C LYS A 105 12.81 15.58 5.44
N LEU A 106 12.85 14.37 4.89
CA LEU A 106 13.97 13.86 4.10
C LEU A 106 13.72 13.94 2.58
N ASP A 107 12.62 14.58 2.15
CA ASP A 107 12.15 14.61 0.76
C ASP A 107 12.12 13.23 0.06
N LEU A 108 11.84 12.18 0.83
CA LEU A 108 11.76 10.81 0.33
C LEU A 108 10.39 10.57 -0.29
N LYS A 109 10.39 10.09 -1.54
CA LYS A 109 9.18 9.71 -2.28
C LYS A 109 9.13 8.19 -2.39
N VAL A 110 7.98 7.59 -2.04
CA VAL A 110 7.75 6.16 -2.31
C VAL A 110 7.62 5.97 -3.82
N THR A 111 8.50 5.19 -4.41
CA THR A 111 8.34 4.70 -5.79
C THR A 111 7.91 3.25 -5.75
N GLN A 112 6.83 2.88 -6.44
CA GLN A 112 6.49 1.47 -6.61
C GLN A 112 7.49 0.83 -7.57
N ARG A 113 8.10 -0.29 -7.16
CA ARG A 113 8.89 -1.12 -8.06
C ARG A 113 7.93 -1.73 -9.09
N LEU A 114 7.94 -1.23 -10.31
CA LEU A 114 7.13 -1.77 -11.40
C LEU A 114 7.71 -3.13 -11.79
N ALA A 115 7.11 -4.22 -11.32
CA ALA A 115 7.34 -5.53 -11.90
C ALA A 115 6.77 -5.51 -13.32
N TYR A 116 7.60 -5.14 -14.30
CA TYR A 116 7.20 -5.05 -15.69
C TYR A 116 7.13 -6.47 -16.28
N LYS A 117 5.92 -7.01 -16.36
CA LYS A 117 5.61 -8.18 -17.19
C LYS A 117 4.78 -7.71 -18.37
N VAL A 118 5.31 -7.86 -19.60
CA VAL A 118 4.55 -7.58 -20.83
C VAL A 118 3.46 -8.62 -20.95
N THR A 119 2.26 -8.31 -20.46
CA THR A 119 1.07 -9.19 -20.57
C THR A 119 0.41 -9.09 -21.94
N THR A 120 0.69 -8.03 -22.70
CA THR A 120 0.07 -7.78 -24.01
C THR A 120 1.14 -7.46 -25.05
N LYS A 121 1.45 -8.44 -25.92
CA LYS A 121 2.24 -8.21 -27.13
C LYS A 121 1.30 -7.75 -28.24
N ARG A 122 1.37 -6.47 -28.61
CA ARG A 122 0.67 -5.94 -29.80
C ARG A 122 1.17 -6.63 -31.07
N LYS A 123 0.32 -6.75 -32.09
CA LYS A 123 0.81 -7.08 -33.43
C LYS A 123 1.50 -5.84 -33.99
N HIS A 124 2.68 -5.99 -34.61
CA HIS A 124 3.46 -4.85 -35.08
C HIS A 124 2.71 -4.03 -36.16
N SER A 125 1.77 -4.68 -36.87
CA SER A 125 0.87 -4.08 -37.86
C SER A 125 -0.19 -3.13 -37.29
N ASP A 126 -0.40 -3.11 -35.97
CA ASP A 126 -1.43 -2.27 -35.36
C ASP A 126 -0.96 -0.82 -35.32
N ARG A 127 -1.62 0.04 -36.11
CA ARG A 127 -1.36 1.48 -36.14
C ARG A 127 -1.67 2.12 -34.80
N VAL A 128 -0.63 2.59 -34.12
CA VAL A 128 -0.73 3.44 -32.93
C VAL A 128 -1.14 4.84 -33.37
N VAL A 129 -2.11 5.43 -32.67
CA VAL A 129 -2.56 6.82 -32.89
C VAL A 129 -1.81 7.75 -31.94
N ASP A 130 -1.60 9.00 -32.36
CA ASP A 130 -0.88 10.02 -31.60
C ASP A 130 -1.52 10.29 -30.22
N ASN A 131 -0.67 10.64 -29.26
CA ASN A 131 -1.09 11.05 -27.93
C ASN A 131 -1.60 12.50 -27.93
N LEU A 132 -2.86 12.70 -28.32
CA LEU A 132 -3.50 14.03 -28.29
C LEU A 132 -3.50 14.73 -26.92
N LEU A 133 -3.35 14.00 -25.79
CA LEU A 133 -3.38 14.62 -24.47
C LEU A 133 -2.05 15.26 -24.10
N ASN A 134 -0.90 14.78 -24.61
CA ASN A 134 0.43 15.25 -24.22
C ASN A 134 0.60 15.43 -22.70
N GLN A 135 0.10 14.47 -21.93
CA GLN A 135 0.07 14.47 -20.45
C GLN A 135 -0.79 15.56 -19.78
N ASN A 136 -1.61 16.29 -20.54
CA ASN A 136 -2.63 17.17 -19.99
C ASN A 136 -3.93 16.40 -19.70
N PHE A 137 -4.12 16.01 -18.44
CA PHE A 137 -5.29 15.24 -17.98
C PHE A 137 -6.38 16.10 -17.33
N ASN A 138 -6.32 17.42 -17.49
CA ASN A 138 -7.26 18.36 -16.86
C ASN A 138 -8.01 19.16 -17.94
N PRO A 139 -8.98 18.54 -18.65
CA PRO A 139 -9.81 19.27 -19.60
C PRO A 139 -10.62 20.36 -18.88
N VAL A 140 -11.04 21.39 -19.61
CA VAL A 140 -11.75 22.55 -19.06
C VAL A 140 -13.25 22.32 -18.87
N GLY A 141 -13.80 21.24 -19.44
CA GLY A 141 -15.22 20.93 -19.34
C GLY A 141 -15.56 19.43 -19.41
N PRO A 142 -16.77 19.06 -18.96
CA PRO A 142 -17.20 17.67 -18.91
C PRO A 142 -17.32 17.05 -20.30
N ASN A 143 -17.01 15.75 -20.39
CA ASN A 143 -17.18 14.91 -21.59
C ASN A 143 -16.33 15.36 -22.80
N GLN A 144 -15.36 16.25 -22.60
CA GLN A 144 -14.39 16.63 -23.63
C GLN A 144 -13.31 15.57 -23.83
N VAL A 145 -12.85 14.97 -22.73
CA VAL A 145 -11.86 13.90 -22.74
C VAL A 145 -12.35 12.75 -21.88
N LEU A 146 -12.47 11.59 -22.51
CA LEU A 146 -12.88 10.33 -21.93
C LEU A 146 -11.66 9.43 -21.83
N ALA A 147 -11.36 8.89 -20.66
CA ALA A 147 -10.28 7.93 -20.48
C ALA A 147 -10.86 6.52 -20.34
N GLY A 148 -10.43 5.60 -21.21
CA GLY A 148 -10.82 4.19 -21.19
C GLY A 148 -9.69 3.33 -20.64
N ASP A 149 -10.00 2.48 -19.66
CA ASP A 149 -9.05 1.55 -19.06
C ASP A 149 -9.70 0.18 -18.86
N MET A 150 -8.95 -0.88 -19.19
CA MET A 150 -9.41 -2.26 -19.03
C MET A 150 -8.64 -2.95 -17.92
N THR A 151 -9.37 -3.52 -16.97
CA THR A 151 -8.83 -4.24 -15.83
C THR A 151 -9.49 -5.61 -15.68
N TYR A 152 -9.01 -6.40 -14.72
CA TYR A 152 -9.54 -7.72 -14.42
C TYR A 152 -9.98 -7.80 -12.95
N LEU A 153 -11.11 -8.46 -12.72
CA LEU A 153 -11.73 -8.65 -11.42
C LEU A 153 -11.73 -10.14 -11.07
N LYS A 154 -11.31 -10.47 -9.85
CA LYS A 154 -11.43 -11.84 -9.31
C LYS A 154 -12.81 -11.99 -8.68
N THR A 155 -13.57 -13.00 -9.10
CA THR A 155 -14.86 -13.37 -8.51
C THR A 155 -14.80 -14.79 -7.96
N GLY A 156 -15.86 -15.23 -7.26
CA GLY A 156 -15.99 -16.61 -6.80
C GLY A 156 -16.10 -17.63 -7.93
N GLU A 157 -16.47 -17.19 -9.14
CA GLU A 157 -16.63 -18.03 -10.33
C GLU A 157 -15.44 -17.94 -11.30
N GLY A 158 -14.38 -17.19 -10.93
CA GLY A 158 -13.18 -17.01 -11.74
C GLY A 158 -12.87 -15.56 -12.09
N TRP A 159 -12.08 -15.34 -13.14
CA TRP A 159 -11.68 -14.00 -13.57
C TRP A 159 -12.69 -13.40 -14.55
N MET A 160 -13.01 -12.14 -14.37
CA MET A 160 -13.78 -11.32 -15.31
C MET A 160 -12.95 -10.13 -15.77
N TYR A 161 -13.24 -9.62 -16.96
CA TYR A 161 -12.63 -8.42 -17.53
C TYR A 161 -13.64 -7.27 -17.46
N LEU A 162 -13.19 -6.13 -16.93
CA LEU A 162 -13.97 -4.91 -16.77
C LEU A 162 -13.33 -3.82 -17.61
N ASP A 163 -14.09 -3.20 -18.50
CA ASP A 163 -13.69 -1.96 -19.16
C ASP A 163 -14.44 -0.79 -18.51
N ILE A 164 -13.71 0.25 -18.14
CA ILE A 164 -14.25 1.47 -17.52
C ILE A 164 -13.96 2.68 -18.40
N VAL A 165 -14.91 3.61 -18.45
CA VAL A 165 -14.76 4.91 -19.10
C VAL A 165 -14.99 6.02 -18.09
N MET A 166 -13.95 6.81 -17.87
CA MET A 166 -13.92 7.96 -16.97
C MET A 166 -14.06 9.26 -17.76
N ASN A 167 -14.82 10.22 -17.22
CA ASN A 167 -14.74 11.61 -17.65
C ASN A 167 -13.56 12.29 -16.93
N LEU A 168 -12.53 12.72 -17.65
CA LEU A 168 -11.33 13.30 -17.01
C LEU A 168 -11.59 14.62 -16.28
N TYR A 169 -12.61 15.39 -16.67
CA TYR A 169 -12.98 16.63 -15.98
C TYR A 169 -13.47 16.36 -14.54
N SER A 170 -14.47 15.48 -14.41
CA SER A 170 -15.13 15.21 -13.13
C SER A 170 -14.54 14.03 -12.37
N ARG A 171 -13.62 13.28 -13.00
CA ARG A 171 -13.07 12.00 -12.49
C ARG A 171 -14.12 10.93 -12.20
N ARG A 172 -15.35 11.10 -12.71
CA ARG A 172 -16.44 10.14 -12.54
C ARG A 172 -16.32 9.04 -13.58
N ILE A 173 -16.52 7.79 -13.16
CA ILE A 173 -16.82 6.69 -14.07
C ILE A 173 -18.21 6.93 -14.64
N ILE A 174 -18.31 7.02 -15.95
CA ILE A 174 -19.53 7.39 -16.68
C ILE A 174 -20.03 6.28 -17.61
N GLY A 175 -19.25 5.22 -17.78
CA GLY A 175 -19.63 4.00 -18.47
C GLY A 175 -18.70 2.86 -18.10
N TRP A 176 -19.20 1.64 -18.19
CA TRP A 176 -18.44 0.44 -17.94
C TRP A 176 -19.15 -0.77 -18.57
N GLU A 177 -18.41 -1.84 -18.82
CA GLU A 177 -18.93 -3.12 -19.26
C GLU A 177 -18.07 -4.25 -18.67
N ILE A 178 -18.68 -5.41 -18.39
CA ILE A 178 -17.97 -6.57 -17.82
C ILE A 178 -18.22 -7.83 -18.66
N TYR A 179 -17.19 -8.64 -18.89
CA TYR A 179 -17.33 -9.88 -19.64
C TYR A 179 -16.32 -10.95 -19.22
N LYS A 180 -16.64 -12.22 -19.49
CA LYS A 180 -15.75 -13.36 -19.16
C LYS A 180 -14.48 -13.42 -20.02
N ARG A 181 -14.47 -12.74 -21.17
CA ARG A 181 -13.34 -12.73 -22.12
C ARG A 181 -12.90 -11.32 -22.45
N MET A 182 -11.59 -11.13 -22.57
CA MET A 182 -10.99 -9.89 -23.04
C MET A 182 -11.21 -9.72 -24.55
N THR A 183 -12.17 -8.88 -24.95
CA THR A 183 -12.55 -8.72 -26.37
C THR A 183 -12.68 -7.25 -26.75
N THR A 184 -12.54 -6.92 -28.04
CA THR A 184 -12.83 -5.57 -28.54
C THR A 184 -14.27 -5.15 -28.26
N GLY A 185 -15.22 -6.10 -28.28
CA GLY A 185 -16.63 -5.83 -28.01
C GLY A 185 -16.87 -5.26 -26.61
N LEU A 186 -16.03 -5.63 -25.64
CA LEU A 186 -16.10 -5.10 -24.27
C LEU A 186 -15.91 -3.57 -24.25
N VAL A 187 -14.85 -3.08 -24.90
CA VAL A 187 -14.52 -1.65 -24.98
C VAL A 187 -15.55 -0.88 -25.81
N GLU A 188 -16.04 -1.48 -26.89
CA GLU A 188 -17.10 -0.89 -27.72
C GLU A 188 -18.39 -0.66 -26.92
N LEU A 189 -18.81 -1.64 -26.12
CA LEU A 189 -20.03 -1.54 -25.32
C LEU A 189 -19.92 -0.47 -24.24
N ALA A 190 -18.79 -0.42 -23.52
CA ALA A 190 -18.56 0.61 -22.51
C ALA A 190 -18.61 2.03 -23.12
N LEU A 191 -17.96 2.24 -24.27
CA LEU A 191 -18.03 3.51 -25.00
C LEU A 191 -19.46 3.83 -25.50
N LEU A 192 -20.16 2.85 -26.05
CA LEU A 192 -21.53 3.04 -26.55
C LEU A 192 -22.50 3.44 -25.43
N ARG A 193 -22.34 2.88 -24.22
CA ARG A 193 -23.08 3.33 -23.02
C ARG A 193 -22.81 4.80 -22.73
N VAL A 194 -21.54 5.23 -22.73
CA VAL A 194 -21.19 6.64 -22.53
C VAL A 194 -21.85 7.54 -23.59
N ILE A 195 -21.77 7.16 -24.86
CA ILE A 195 -22.36 7.95 -25.95
C ILE A 195 -23.87 8.07 -25.78
N LYS A 196 -24.54 6.97 -25.39
CA LYS A 196 -25.99 6.94 -25.17
C LYS A 196 -26.42 7.89 -24.05
N PHE A 197 -25.73 7.86 -22.91
CA PHE A 197 -26.16 8.59 -21.71
C PHE A 197 -25.56 9.99 -21.57
N ARG A 198 -24.35 10.23 -22.08
CA ARG A 198 -23.63 11.51 -21.92
C ARG A 198 -23.62 12.37 -23.17
N ARG A 199 -23.89 11.78 -24.35
CA ARG A 199 -23.93 12.46 -25.65
C ARG A 199 -22.78 13.46 -25.82
N PRO A 200 -21.51 13.02 -25.70
CA PRO A 200 -20.36 13.91 -25.86
C PRO A 200 -20.41 14.62 -27.22
N LYS A 201 -19.96 15.88 -27.26
CA LYS A 201 -19.91 16.65 -28.51
C LYS A 201 -18.97 15.96 -29.50
N ARG A 202 -19.25 16.12 -30.80
CA ARG A 202 -18.32 15.72 -31.86
C ARG A 202 -16.96 16.37 -31.62
N GLY A 203 -15.89 15.60 -31.82
CA GLY A 203 -14.53 16.02 -31.54
C GLY A 203 -14.05 15.72 -30.11
N ALA A 204 -14.91 15.18 -29.23
CA ALA A 204 -14.46 14.65 -27.94
C ALA A 204 -13.36 13.61 -28.13
N VAL A 205 -12.42 13.56 -27.20
CA VAL A 205 -11.27 12.66 -27.25
C VAL A 205 -11.55 11.41 -26.42
N PHE A 206 -11.27 10.24 -26.97
CA PHE A 206 -11.18 8.99 -26.21
C PHE A 206 -9.72 8.59 -26.10
N HIS A 207 -9.21 8.67 -24.88
CA HIS A 207 -7.83 8.35 -24.52
C HIS A 207 -7.75 6.96 -23.90
N SER A 208 -6.93 6.09 -24.46
CA SER A 208 -6.71 4.73 -23.95
C SER A 208 -5.22 4.39 -23.91
N ASP A 209 -4.89 3.23 -23.36
CA ASP A 209 -3.58 2.62 -23.59
C ASP A 209 -3.49 2.04 -25.02
N ARG A 210 -2.37 1.37 -25.29
CA ARG A 210 -2.09 0.69 -26.57
C ARG A 210 -2.46 -0.80 -26.52
N GLY A 211 -3.43 -1.19 -25.70
CA GLY A 211 -3.97 -2.53 -25.68
C GLY A 211 -4.54 -2.93 -27.05
N SER A 212 -4.48 -4.23 -27.38
CA SER A 212 -4.88 -4.74 -28.70
C SER A 212 -6.36 -4.51 -29.02
N GLN A 213 -7.19 -4.38 -27.99
CA GLN A 213 -8.62 -4.06 -28.12
C GLN A 213 -8.81 -2.62 -28.59
N CYS A 214 -8.06 -1.68 -28.00
CA CYS A 214 -8.10 -0.25 -28.32
C CYS A 214 -7.43 0.08 -29.67
N THR A 215 -6.39 -0.66 -30.08
CA THR A 215 -5.74 -0.48 -31.39
C THR A 215 -6.49 -1.15 -32.55
N SER A 216 -7.45 -2.02 -32.24
CA SER A 216 -8.19 -2.79 -33.23
C SER A 216 -8.88 -1.91 -34.29
N LEU A 217 -8.91 -2.40 -35.54
CA LEU A 217 -9.58 -1.71 -36.64
C LEU A 217 -11.07 -1.47 -36.36
N ARG A 218 -11.72 -2.43 -35.69
CA ARG A 218 -13.14 -2.39 -35.35
C ARG A 218 -13.45 -1.23 -34.39
N PHE A 219 -12.67 -1.09 -33.32
CA PHE A 219 -12.81 0.01 -32.37
C PHE A 219 -12.52 1.38 -32.99
N ARG A 220 -11.48 1.48 -33.83
CA ARG A 220 -11.18 2.71 -34.58
C ARG A 220 -12.33 3.13 -35.49
N LYS A 221 -12.94 2.19 -36.24
CA LYS A 221 -14.12 2.47 -37.06
C LYS A 221 -15.31 2.97 -36.23
N LEU A 222 -15.51 2.43 -35.02
CA LEU A 222 -16.56 2.88 -34.12
C LEU A 222 -16.33 4.34 -33.67
N LEU A 223 -15.11 4.68 -33.23
CA LEU A 223 -14.76 6.05 -32.83
C LEU A 223 -15.01 7.05 -33.95
N THR A 224 -14.54 6.75 -35.17
CA THR A 224 -14.78 7.59 -36.35
C THR A 224 -16.27 7.75 -36.63
N LYS A 225 -17.04 6.65 -36.63
CA LYS A 225 -18.51 6.69 -36.86
C LYS A 225 -19.24 7.56 -35.83
N LYS A 226 -18.73 7.60 -34.59
CA LYS A 226 -19.32 8.38 -33.50
C LYS A 226 -18.75 9.80 -33.37
N GLY A 227 -17.82 10.19 -34.26
CA GLY A 227 -17.19 11.50 -34.24
C GLY A 227 -16.31 11.74 -33.00
N VAL A 228 -15.72 10.67 -32.46
CA VAL A 228 -14.82 10.70 -31.31
C VAL A 228 -13.39 10.53 -31.80
N ARG A 229 -12.48 11.36 -31.30
CA ARG A 229 -11.06 11.36 -31.70
C ARG A 229 -10.28 10.35 -30.85
N PRO A 230 -9.64 9.34 -31.46
CA PRO A 230 -8.75 8.45 -30.72
C PRO A 230 -7.50 9.19 -30.24
N SER A 231 -7.05 8.86 -29.04
CA SER A 231 -5.76 9.27 -28.47
C SER A 231 -5.18 8.08 -27.70
N MET A 232 -3.88 7.81 -27.85
CA MET A 232 -3.26 6.69 -27.13
C MET A 232 -2.00 7.11 -26.38
N GLY A 233 -2.01 6.85 -25.07
CA GLY A 233 -0.83 6.96 -24.22
C GLY A 233 0.03 5.71 -24.32
N ASN A 234 1.30 5.79 -23.90
CA ASN A 234 2.00 4.56 -23.50
C ASN A 234 1.26 3.92 -22.32
N CYS A 235 1.46 2.62 -22.09
CA CYS A 235 1.07 2.01 -20.80
C CYS A 235 1.48 2.97 -19.68
N TRP A 236 0.61 3.18 -18.70
CA TRP A 236 0.77 4.08 -17.53
C TRP A 236 0.29 5.53 -17.66
N CYS A 237 0.13 6.10 -18.87
CA CYS A 237 -0.27 7.51 -18.97
C CYS A 237 -1.80 7.73 -19.16
N VAL A 238 -2.67 6.73 -19.06
CA VAL A 238 -4.09 6.90 -19.45
C VAL A 238 -4.90 7.79 -18.49
N LEU A 239 -4.57 7.73 -17.20
CA LEU A 239 -5.29 8.45 -16.13
C LEU A 239 -4.46 9.57 -15.49
N GLY A 240 -3.29 9.90 -16.05
CA GLY A 240 -2.34 10.81 -15.43
C GLY A 240 -1.46 10.18 -14.36
N GLN A 241 -1.22 8.87 -14.44
CA GLN A 241 -0.29 8.14 -13.56
C GLN A 241 1.13 8.05 -14.13
N CYS A 242 1.50 8.97 -15.03
CA CYS A 242 2.87 9.12 -15.51
C CYS A 242 3.60 10.16 -14.65
N GLY A 243 4.48 9.68 -13.77
CA GLY A 243 5.58 10.46 -13.18
C GLY A 243 5.20 11.53 -12.16
N ARG A 244 5.23 11.13 -10.88
CA ARG A 244 5.90 11.93 -9.85
C ARG A 244 6.51 11.02 -8.79
#